data_AF-A0A7S0UJL9-F1
#
_entry.id   AF-A0A7S0UJL9-F1
#
_cell.length_a   1.000
_cell.length_b   1.000
_cell.length_c   1.000
_cell.angle_alpha   90.00
_cell.angle_beta   90.00
_cell.angle_gamma   90.00
#
_symmetry.space_group_name_H-M   'P 1'
#
loop_
_entity.id
_entity.type
_entity.pdbx_description
1 polymer ?
#
loop_
_entity_poly.entity_id
_entity_poly.type
_entity_poly.pdbx_seq_one_letter_code
_entity_poly.pdbx_strand_id
1 'polypeptide(L)'
;MKFALFAALVASASAFAPASVMRTSTALNLEYGQFDGGMWNNDNKKVVYEKFDPASPRSVNNFNPFETFEGNSPDASGYYPGEKGYKDPQRGDVSYATMLVERAEIEERLANPKAGFTPGCAGCKN
;
A
#
# COMPACT_ATOMS: atom_id res chain seq x y z
N MET A 1 13.94 20.38 67.23
CA MET A 1 13.70 20.85 65.85
C MET A 1 14.92 20.61 64.95
N LYS A 2 15.31 19.35 64.73
CA LYS A 2 16.54 19.01 63.97
C LYS A 2 16.38 17.82 63.00
N PHE A 3 15.22 17.17 63.00
CA PHE A 3 14.93 16.02 62.13
C PHE A 3 14.11 16.40 60.87
N ALA A 4 13.51 17.59 60.82
CA ALA A 4 12.70 18.04 59.69
C ALA A 4 13.53 18.47 58.46
N LEU A 5 14.80 18.82 58.65
CA LEU A 5 15.68 19.31 57.58
C LEU A 5 16.22 18.18 56.70
N PHE A 6 16.34 16.95 57.20
CA PHE A 6 16.83 15.81 56.42
C PHE A 6 15.79 15.25 55.45
N ALA A 7 14.50 15.34 55.77
CA ALA A 7 13.43 14.86 54.89
C ALA A 7 13.24 15.73 53.64
N ALA A 8 13.54 17.03 53.71
CA ALA A 8 13.40 17.96 52.60
C ALA A 8 14.49 17.81 51.51
N LEU A 9 15.67 17.31 51.87
CA LEU A 9 16.80 17.19 50.94
C LEU A 9 16.71 15.93 50.07
N VAL A 10 16.01 14.88 50.52
CA VAL A 10 15.82 13.63 49.76
C VAL A 10 14.70 13.77 48.73
N ALA A 11 13.73 14.66 48.95
CA ALA A 11 12.59 14.87 48.05
C ALA A 11 12.92 15.66 46.77
N SER A 12 14.08 16.33 46.70
CA SER A 12 14.47 17.18 45.56
C SER A 12 15.26 16.45 44.47
N ALA A 13 15.70 15.20 44.72
CA ALA A 13 16.48 14.43 43.75
C ALA A 13 15.65 13.81 42.61
N SER A 14 14.33 13.68 42.76
CA SER A 14 13.45 13.09 41.74
C SER A 14 13.03 14.06 40.63
N ALA A 15 13.24 15.38 40.81
CA ALA A 15 12.87 16.39 39.84
C ALA A 15 13.84 16.51 38.64
N PHE A 16 15.03 15.88 38.74
CA PHE A 16 16.05 15.85 37.68
C PHE A 16 16.31 14.44 37.14
N ALA A 17 15.50 13.46 37.54
CA ALA A 17 15.58 12.14 36.93
C ALA A 17 15.11 12.24 35.47
N PRO A 18 15.89 11.74 34.48
CA PRO A 18 15.44 11.73 33.10
C PRO A 18 14.15 10.90 33.05
N ALA A 19 13.03 11.55 32.73
CA ALA A 19 11.80 10.84 32.43
C ALA A 19 12.09 9.90 31.27
N SER A 20 12.03 8.59 31.51
CA SER A 20 12.15 7.58 30.48
C SER A 20 10.94 7.72 29.56
N VAL A 21 11.09 8.53 28.50
CA VAL A 21 10.13 8.60 27.41
C VAL A 21 10.23 7.27 26.66
N MET A 22 9.41 6.31 27.07
CA MET A 22 9.22 5.09 26.29
C MET A 22 8.62 5.49 24.94
N ARG A 23 9.45 5.48 23.89
CA ARG A 23 8.95 5.55 22.52
C ARG A 23 8.22 4.25 22.23
N THR A 24 6.90 4.29 22.21
CA THR A 24 6.08 3.20 21.66
C THR A 24 6.47 3.01 20.19
N SER A 25 6.90 1.80 19.82
CA SER A 25 7.11 1.44 18.43
C SER A 25 5.74 1.39 17.72
N THR A 26 5.50 2.30 16.77
CA THR A 26 4.33 2.26 15.89
C THR A 26 4.63 1.42 14.66
N ALA A 27 4.96 0.14 14.84
CA ALA A 27 5.09 -0.77 13.70
C ALA A 27 3.73 -0.87 13.00
N LEU A 28 3.66 -0.38 11.76
CA LEU A 28 2.49 -0.55 10.91
C LEU A 28 2.55 -1.97 10.33
N ASN A 29 1.62 -2.84 10.71
CA ASN A 29 1.45 -4.15 10.07
C ASN A 29 0.75 -3.94 8.73
N LEU A 30 1.53 -3.52 7.73
CA LEU A 30 1.08 -3.41 6.34
C LEU A 30 1.28 -4.75 5.66
N GLU A 31 0.23 -5.24 4.99
CA GLU A 31 0.33 -6.39 4.10
C GLU A 31 0.77 -5.91 2.71
N TYR A 32 1.38 -6.81 1.95
CA TYR A 32 1.90 -6.52 0.62
C TYR A 32 1.51 -7.63 -0.36
N GLY A 33 1.34 -7.25 -1.62
CA GLY A 33 0.91 -8.14 -2.70
C GLY A 33 2.03 -9.06 -3.22
N GLN A 34 1.65 -10.00 -4.07
CA GLN A 34 2.54 -11.03 -4.62
C GLN A 34 3.79 -10.47 -5.32
N PHE A 35 3.69 -9.30 -5.96
CA PHE A 35 4.77 -8.71 -6.75
C PHE A 35 5.40 -7.48 -6.08
N ASP A 36 5.20 -7.31 -4.76
CA ASP A 36 5.81 -6.23 -4.00
C ASP A 36 7.35 -6.25 -4.08
N GLY A 37 7.95 -5.10 -4.34
CA GLY A 37 9.40 -4.96 -4.56
C GLY A 37 9.94 -5.64 -5.83
N GLY A 38 9.06 -6.22 -6.66
CA GLY A 38 9.40 -6.84 -7.93
C GLY A 38 9.05 -5.98 -9.15
N MET A 39 9.18 -6.58 -10.32
CA MET A 39 8.81 -5.94 -11.59
C MET A 39 7.28 -5.81 -11.70
N TRP A 40 6.80 -4.62 -12.06
CA TRP A 40 5.38 -4.33 -12.29
C TRP A 40 5.11 -4.08 -13.76
N ASN A 41 5.39 -5.11 -14.57
CA ASN A 41 5.13 -5.15 -16.01
C ASN A 41 3.70 -5.65 -16.30
N ASN A 42 3.30 -5.57 -17.57
CA ASN A 42 1.97 -5.97 -17.99
C ASN A 42 1.68 -7.47 -17.76
N ASP A 43 2.67 -8.36 -17.85
CA ASP A 43 2.48 -9.78 -17.55
C ASP A 43 2.13 -10.04 -16.08
N ASN A 44 2.83 -9.40 -15.14
CA ASN A 44 2.51 -9.53 -13.72
C ASN A 44 1.14 -8.92 -13.38
N LYS A 45 0.77 -7.82 -14.06
CA LYS A 45 -0.59 -7.25 -13.96
C LYS A 45 -1.66 -8.22 -14.47
N LYS A 46 -1.42 -8.94 -15.57
CA LYS A 46 -2.36 -9.97 -16.05
C LYS A 46 -2.57 -11.07 -15.01
N VAL A 47 -1.51 -11.56 -14.36
CA VAL A 47 -1.62 -12.57 -13.30
C VAL A 47 -2.52 -12.10 -12.13
N VAL A 48 -2.37 -10.84 -11.72
CA VAL A 48 -3.22 -10.26 -10.65
C VAL A 48 -4.66 -10.06 -11.15
N TYR A 49 -4.84 -9.58 -12.39
CA TYR A 49 -6.15 -9.36 -12.99
C TYR A 49 -6.94 -10.66 -13.24
N GLU A 50 -6.26 -11.77 -13.53
CA GLU A 50 -6.89 -13.08 -13.64
C GLU A 50 -7.51 -13.51 -12.31
N LYS A 51 -6.77 -13.31 -11.20
CA LYS A 51 -7.21 -13.62 -9.83
C LYS A 51 -8.24 -12.64 -9.27
N PHE A 52 -8.31 -11.43 -9.84
CA PHE A 52 -9.23 -10.39 -9.38
C PHE A 52 -10.70 -10.85 -9.46
N ASP A 53 -11.36 -10.82 -8.30
CA ASP A 53 -12.78 -11.02 -8.13
C ASP A 53 -13.46 -9.67 -7.77
N PRO A 54 -14.30 -9.12 -8.67
CA PRO A 54 -14.95 -7.83 -8.47
C PRO A 54 -16.02 -7.84 -7.37
N ALA A 55 -16.54 -9.01 -6.98
CA ALA A 55 -17.53 -9.15 -5.92
C ALA A 55 -16.91 -9.18 -4.52
N SER A 56 -15.64 -9.56 -4.42
CA SER A 56 -14.89 -9.59 -3.16
C SER A 56 -14.32 -8.21 -2.81
N PRO A 57 -14.16 -7.87 -1.51
CA PRO A 57 -13.62 -6.59 -1.10
C PRO A 57 -12.17 -6.40 -1.56
N ARG A 58 -11.78 -5.14 -1.78
CA ARG A 58 -10.39 -4.78 -2.11
C ARG A 58 -9.44 -5.26 -1.02
N SER A 59 -8.35 -5.90 -1.42
CA SER A 59 -7.21 -6.24 -0.56
C SER A 59 -5.93 -6.30 -1.37
N VAL A 60 -4.79 -6.49 -0.70
CA VAL A 60 -3.48 -6.70 -1.36
C VAL A 60 -3.45 -7.94 -2.26
N ASN A 61 -4.40 -8.86 -2.07
CA ASN A 61 -4.56 -10.08 -2.87
C ASN A 61 -5.75 -10.01 -3.84
N ASN A 62 -6.60 -8.98 -3.77
CA ASN A 62 -7.78 -8.81 -4.60
C ASN A 62 -7.98 -7.35 -4.98
N PHE A 63 -7.44 -6.94 -6.13
CA PHE A 63 -7.61 -5.60 -6.69
C PHE A 63 -7.48 -5.65 -8.22
N ASN A 64 -7.98 -4.61 -8.90
CA ASN A 64 -7.83 -4.49 -10.35
C ASN A 64 -6.55 -3.68 -10.69
N PRO A 65 -5.49 -4.29 -11.23
CA PRO A 65 -4.23 -3.60 -11.53
C PRO A 65 -4.32 -2.65 -12.75
N PHE A 66 -5.42 -2.70 -13.50
CA PHE A 66 -5.67 -1.85 -14.68
C PHE A 66 -6.70 -0.75 -14.43
N GLU A 67 -7.24 -0.66 -13.22
CA GLU A 67 -8.13 0.45 -12.87
C GLU A 67 -7.31 1.73 -12.65
N THR A 68 -7.97 2.88 -12.78
CA THR A 68 -7.39 4.18 -12.48
C THR A 68 -8.23 4.89 -11.44
N PHE A 69 -7.58 5.48 -10.44
CA PHE A 69 -8.21 6.33 -9.44
C PHE A 69 -7.44 7.66 -9.39
N GLU A 70 -8.16 8.78 -9.53
CA GLU A 70 -7.57 10.13 -9.60
C GLU A 70 -6.46 10.26 -10.67
N GLY A 71 -6.57 9.50 -11.76
CA GLY A 71 -5.58 9.48 -12.85
C GLY A 71 -4.33 8.63 -12.60
N ASN A 72 -4.23 7.97 -11.44
CA ASN A 72 -3.12 7.09 -11.10
C ASN A 72 -3.54 5.61 -11.18
N SER A 73 -2.57 4.73 -11.43
CA SER A 73 -2.74 3.28 -11.31
C SER A 73 -2.20 2.80 -9.95
N PRO A 74 -2.74 1.71 -9.41
CA PRO A 74 -2.22 1.13 -8.17
C PRO A 74 -0.83 0.49 -8.37
N ASP A 75 -0.10 0.36 -7.27
CA ASP A 75 1.14 -0.40 -7.18
C ASP A 75 0.91 -1.93 -7.20
N ALA A 76 1.99 -2.69 -7.05
CA ALA A 76 1.97 -4.15 -7.03
C ALA A 76 1.20 -4.77 -5.83
N SER A 77 0.84 -3.95 -4.85
CA SER A 77 0.06 -4.31 -3.66
C SER A 77 -1.35 -3.71 -3.68
N GLY A 78 -1.75 -3.01 -4.75
CA GLY A 78 -3.06 -2.39 -4.85
C GLY A 78 -3.19 -1.03 -4.18
N TYR A 79 -2.09 -0.45 -3.68
CA TYR A 79 -2.08 0.88 -3.07
C TYR A 79 -1.91 1.98 -4.11
N TYR A 80 -2.48 3.16 -3.84
CA TYR A 80 -2.33 4.35 -4.68
C TYR A 80 -1.30 5.32 -4.11
N PRO A 81 -0.69 6.17 -4.97
CA PRO A 81 0.16 7.25 -4.51
C PRO A 81 -0.50 8.06 -3.39
N GLY A 82 0.20 8.22 -2.26
CA GLY A 82 -0.31 8.92 -1.07
C GLY A 82 -0.87 8.00 0.03
N GLU A 83 -1.11 6.73 -0.25
CA GLU A 83 -1.50 5.75 0.77
C GLU A 83 -0.28 5.24 1.56
N LYS A 84 -0.48 4.89 2.84
CA LYS A 84 0.62 4.49 3.75
C LYS A 84 1.43 3.29 3.27
N GLY A 85 0.83 2.38 2.51
CA GLY A 85 1.45 1.17 2.00
C GLY A 85 2.07 1.31 0.60
N TYR A 86 1.89 2.45 -0.06
CA TYR A 86 2.30 2.63 -1.45
C TYR A 86 3.81 2.55 -1.62
N LYS A 87 4.24 1.76 -2.61
CA LYS A 87 5.62 1.71 -3.08
C LYS A 87 5.67 1.98 -4.57
N ASP A 88 6.63 2.80 -4.98
CA ASP A 88 6.87 3.05 -6.40
C ASP A 88 7.27 1.73 -7.10
N PRO A 89 6.47 1.26 -8.08
CA PRO A 89 6.75 -0.02 -8.71
C PRO A 89 7.96 0.05 -9.64
N GLN A 90 8.78 -1.01 -9.63
CA GLN A 90 9.84 -1.15 -10.63
C GLN A 90 9.21 -1.44 -11.99
N ARG A 91 9.33 -0.49 -12.93
CA ARG A 91 8.76 -0.64 -14.27
C ARG A 91 9.70 -1.45 -15.16
N GLY A 92 9.11 -2.27 -16.03
CA GLY A 92 9.84 -2.93 -17.11
C GLY A 92 10.26 -1.97 -18.21
N ASP A 93 11.16 -2.43 -19.08
CA ASP A 93 11.53 -1.70 -20.28
C ASP A 93 10.32 -1.54 -21.21
N VAL A 94 10.16 -0.33 -21.75
CA VAL A 94 9.12 -0.02 -22.72
C VAL A 94 9.76 0.12 -24.09
N SER A 95 9.35 -0.74 -25.02
CA SER A 95 9.74 -0.68 -26.44
C SER A 95 8.51 -0.48 -27.32
N TYR A 96 8.68 0.07 -28.53
CA TYR A 96 7.58 0.23 -29.48
C TYR A 96 6.88 -1.10 -29.80
N ALA A 97 7.65 -2.18 -29.91
CA ALA A 97 7.10 -3.52 -30.10
C ALA A 97 6.21 -3.93 -28.92
N THR A 98 6.66 -3.70 -27.68
CA THR A 98 5.89 -3.97 -26.46
C THR A 98 4.60 -3.15 -26.43
N MET A 99 4.64 -1.88 -26.81
CA MET A 99 3.45 -1.01 -26.85
C MET A 99 2.38 -1.50 -27.83
N LEU A 100 2.77 -2.05 -28.98
CA LEU A 100 1.83 -2.62 -29.96
C LEU A 100 1.12 -3.86 -29.41
N VAL A 101 1.85 -4.72 -28.69
CA VAL A 101 1.31 -5.90 -28.03
C VAL A 101 0.35 -5.49 -26.90
N GLU A 102 0.79 -4.60 -26.01
CA GLU A 102 -0.03 -4.11 -24.90
C GLU A 102 -1.31 -3.40 -25.40
N ARG A 103 -1.23 -2.67 -26.52
CA ARG A 103 -2.43 -2.06 -27.12
C ARG A 103 -3.45 -3.10 -27.56
N ALA A 104 -3.03 -4.17 -28.23
CA ALA A 104 -3.94 -5.24 -28.63
C ALA A 104 -4.60 -5.90 -27.40
N GLU A 105 -3.83 -6.14 -26.34
CA GLU A 105 -4.37 -6.71 -25.10
C GLU A 105 -5.32 -5.75 -24.37
N ILE A 106 -5.08 -4.44 -24.42
CA ILE A 106 -5.99 -3.42 -23.89
C ILE A 106 -7.29 -3.43 -24.68
N GLU A 107 -7.23 -3.47 -26.02
CA GLU A 107 -8.41 -3.54 -26.89
C GLU A 107 -9.23 -4.81 -26.60
N GLU A 108 -8.59 -5.96 -26.40
CA GLU A 108 -9.25 -7.22 -26.02
C GLU A 108 -9.95 -7.13 -24.66
N ARG A 109 -9.29 -6.48 -23.67
CA ARG A 109 -9.85 -6.29 -22.32
C ARG A 109 -11.02 -5.30 -22.33
N LEU A 110 -10.95 -4.26 -23.15
CA LEU A 110 -12.04 -3.30 -23.33
C LEU A 110 -13.22 -3.91 -24.09
N ALA A 111 -12.96 -4.82 -25.03
CA ALA A 111 -14.00 -5.58 -25.72
C ALA A 111 -14.67 -6.61 -24.81
N ASN A 112 -13.95 -7.15 -23.82
CA ASN A 112 -14.45 -8.14 -22.86
C ASN A 112 -14.20 -7.71 -21.40
N PRO A 113 -14.86 -6.64 -20.92
CA PRO A 113 -14.60 -6.12 -19.59
C PRO A 113 -15.10 -7.10 -18.51
N LYS A 114 -14.22 -7.46 -17.56
CA LYS A 114 -14.69 -8.12 -16.32
C LYS A 114 -15.68 -7.19 -15.59
N ALA A 115 -16.57 -7.74 -14.77
CA ALA A 115 -17.58 -6.98 -14.03
C ALA A 115 -17.02 -5.88 -13.09
N GLY A 116 -15.73 -5.88 -12.77
CA GLY A 116 -15.04 -4.81 -12.02
C GLY A 116 -14.33 -3.77 -12.87
N PHE A 117 -14.72 -3.62 -14.14
CA PHE A 117 -14.18 -2.57 -15.02
C PHE A 117 -14.93 -1.23 -14.87
N THR A 118 -16.12 -1.24 -14.28
CA THR A 118 -16.92 -0.05 -13.97
C THR A 118 -16.72 0.38 -12.51
N PRO A 119 -16.72 1.70 -12.20
CA PRO A 119 -16.66 2.19 -10.83
C PRO A 119 -17.79 1.62 -9.96
N GLY A 120 -17.52 1.39 -8.67
CA GLY A 120 -18.51 0.90 -7.70
C GLY A 120 -18.44 -0.59 -7.37
N CYS A 121 -17.49 -1.35 -7.93
CA CYS A 121 -17.31 -2.76 -7.54
C CYS A 121 -16.63 -2.88 -6.16
N ALA A 122 -16.90 -3.96 -5.41
CA ALA A 122 -16.37 -4.13 -4.05
C ALA A 122 -14.83 -4.25 -4.01
N GLY A 123 -14.25 -4.81 -5.08
CA GLY A 123 -12.80 -4.93 -5.26
C GLY A 123 -12.14 -3.70 -5.88
N CYS A 124 -12.91 -2.70 -6.31
CA CYS A 124 -12.42 -1.51 -6.99
C CYS A 124 -12.02 -0.43 -5.97
N LYS A 125 -11.15 0.49 -6.42
CA LYS A 125 -10.94 1.75 -5.69
C LYS A 125 -12.08 2.72 -6.04
N ASN A 126 -12.94 3.00 -5.05
CA ASN A 126 -14.05 3.96 -5.15
C ASN A 126 -13.61 5.36 -4.76
#